data_AF-U2DJQ1-F1
#
_entry.id   AF-U2DJQ1-F1
#
_cell.length_a   1.000
_cell.length_b   1.000
_cell.length_c   1.000
_cell.angle_alpha   90.00
_cell.angle_beta   90.00
_cell.angle_gamma   90.00
#
_symmetry.space_group_name_H-M   'P 1'
#
loop_
_entity.id
_entity.type
_entity.pdbx_description
1 polymer ?
#
loop_
_entity_poly.entity_id
_entity_poly.type
_entity_poly.pdbx_seq_one_letter_code
_entity_poly.pdbx_strand_id
1 'polypeptide(L)'
;MKFGEIAKEMTEDSADYDGWISRSWIQEEFIHIDVLPAELKLPRRYAFRYMEIEAIDTSMKWQMVVEDVFCTSVSSVRMEDVNSVESEDEMICRLDRVSLRTLQNCMQTVFEDGPKRDRRLWLGDLRLQALANYETFHNMKLVKRCLYLFAGQTKDNGQVSACAYRQMEIAKEQFDENGLMKNGDGFWGFIDWTEGL
;
A
#
# COMPACT_ATOMS: atom_id res chain seq x y z
N MET A 1 -1.85 21.68 2.84
CA MET A 1 -2.08 20.80 1.67
C MET A 1 -2.60 19.46 2.15
N LYS A 2 -3.53 18.87 1.42
CA LYS A 2 -4.15 17.58 1.76
C LYS A 2 -4.22 16.66 0.55
N PHE A 3 -4.02 15.35 0.75
CA PHE A 3 -3.93 14.37 -0.33
C PHE A 3 -4.81 13.15 -0.06
N GLY A 4 -5.70 12.80 -0.99
CA GLY A 4 -6.68 11.72 -0.82
C GLY A 4 -6.83 10.83 -2.04
N GLU A 5 -7.08 9.54 -1.81
CA GLU A 5 -7.34 8.56 -2.86
C GLU A 5 -8.80 8.66 -3.35
N ILE A 6 -9.72 8.97 -2.43
CA ILE A 6 -11.13 9.25 -2.72
C ILE A 6 -11.49 10.70 -2.40
N ALA A 7 -12.49 11.23 -3.09
CA ALA A 7 -12.92 12.64 -2.93
C ALA A 7 -13.39 12.96 -1.50
N LYS A 8 -13.99 11.97 -0.81
CA LYS A 8 -14.49 12.10 0.57
C LYS A 8 -13.39 12.52 1.55
N GLU A 9 -12.16 12.02 1.35
CA GLU A 9 -11.02 12.37 2.20
C GLU A 9 -10.68 13.86 2.14
N MET A 10 -11.07 14.59 1.09
CA MET A 10 -10.86 16.04 1.02
C MET A 10 -11.81 16.80 1.92
N THR A 11 -13.04 16.31 2.08
CA THR A 11 -14.11 17.03 2.79
C THR A 11 -14.22 16.69 4.28
N GLU A 12 -13.61 15.60 4.74
CA GLU A 12 -13.66 15.19 6.15
C GLU A 12 -12.58 15.89 6.96
N ASP A 13 -12.87 16.36 8.18
CA ASP A 13 -11.85 16.91 9.06
C ASP A 13 -11.02 15.76 9.68
N SER A 14 -9.71 15.79 9.47
CA SER A 14 -8.77 14.83 10.03
C SER A 14 -8.77 14.87 11.57
N ALA A 15 -9.16 15.99 12.17
CA ALA A 15 -9.32 16.13 13.62
C ALA A 15 -10.41 15.20 14.18
N ASP A 16 -11.44 14.90 13.38
CA ASP A 16 -12.58 14.07 13.78
C ASP A 16 -12.34 12.57 13.64
N TYR A 17 -11.17 12.16 13.13
CA TYR A 17 -10.81 10.75 13.02
C TYR A 17 -10.72 10.09 14.41
N ASP A 18 -11.62 9.14 14.65
CA ASP A 18 -11.64 8.27 15.83
C ASP A 18 -11.48 6.81 15.38
N GLY A 19 -10.26 6.28 15.53
CA GLY A 19 -9.93 4.92 15.15
C GLY A 19 -8.64 4.44 15.79
N TRP A 20 -8.43 3.12 15.80
CA TRP A 20 -7.29 2.49 16.46
C TRP A 20 -5.99 2.60 15.64
N ILE A 21 -6.10 2.85 14.33
CA ILE A 21 -4.96 3.09 13.45
C ILE A 21 -4.47 4.52 13.65
N SER A 22 -3.15 4.72 13.62
CA SER A 22 -2.60 6.06 13.80
C SER A 22 -3.10 7.04 12.72
N ARG A 23 -3.64 8.17 13.15
CA ARG A 23 -3.99 9.32 12.29
C ARG A 23 -2.83 9.82 11.42
N SER A 24 -1.58 9.53 11.79
CA SER A 24 -0.39 9.91 11.00
C SER A 24 -0.36 9.33 9.57
N TRP A 25 -1.21 8.36 9.25
CA TRP A 25 -1.41 7.86 7.90
C TRP A 25 -2.23 8.79 7.00
N ILE A 26 -2.97 9.74 7.58
CA ILE A 26 -3.64 10.80 6.81
C ILE A 26 -2.55 11.72 6.23
N GLN A 27 -2.64 11.99 4.93
CA GLN A 27 -1.59 12.65 4.17
C GLN A 27 -1.83 14.16 4.11
N GLU A 28 -1.22 14.87 5.04
CA GLU A 28 -1.32 16.32 5.18
C GLU A 28 0.06 16.97 5.32
N GLU A 29 0.15 18.21 4.84
CA GLU A 29 1.33 19.07 4.98
C GLU A 29 0.92 20.48 5.40
N PHE A 30 1.61 21.02 6.39
CA PHE A 30 1.53 22.44 6.77
C PHE A 30 2.88 23.09 6.47
N ILE A 31 2.88 24.10 5.60
CA ILE A 31 4.10 24.68 5.03
C ILE A 31 4.04 26.18 5.18
N HIS A 32 5.11 26.75 5.73
CA HIS A 32 5.31 28.21 5.81
C HIS A 32 6.32 28.62 4.74
N ILE A 33 6.02 29.69 3.98
CA ILE A 33 6.87 30.18 2.90
C ILE A 33 7.23 31.64 3.19
N ASP A 34 8.49 31.88 3.54
CA ASP A 34 8.98 33.23 3.88
C ASP A 34 9.34 34.08 2.66
N VAL A 35 9.70 33.46 1.54
CA VAL A 35 10.25 34.13 0.35
C VAL A 35 9.52 33.66 -0.90
N LEU A 36 9.12 34.62 -1.75
CA LEU A 36 8.46 34.37 -3.04
C LEU A 36 9.25 34.98 -4.21
N PRO A 37 9.24 34.38 -5.41
CA PRO A 37 8.62 33.08 -5.73
C PRO A 37 9.37 31.90 -5.08
N ALA A 38 8.66 30.80 -4.86
CA ALA A 38 9.23 29.58 -4.29
C ALA A 38 8.86 28.35 -5.14
N GLU A 39 9.86 27.51 -5.44
CA GLU A 39 9.62 26.17 -5.99
C GLU A 39 9.49 25.19 -4.81
N LEU A 40 8.32 24.58 -4.65
CA LEU A 40 8.06 23.66 -3.55
C LEU A 40 8.24 22.20 -4.00
N LYS A 41 9.21 21.50 -3.42
CA LYS A 41 9.43 20.05 -3.58
C LYS A 41 9.16 19.34 -2.26
N LEU A 42 8.05 18.62 -2.20
CA LEU A 42 7.68 17.85 -1.02
C LEU A 42 8.58 16.61 -0.86
N PRO A 43 9.13 16.33 0.34
CA PRO A 43 10.09 15.26 0.53
C PRO A 43 9.46 13.87 0.73
N ARG A 44 8.16 13.81 1.09
CA ARG A 44 7.45 12.54 1.32
C ARG A 44 6.89 11.98 0.01
N ARG A 45 6.76 10.66 -0.06
CA ARG A 45 5.94 9.98 -1.08
C ARG A 45 4.47 10.00 -0.65
N TYR A 46 3.57 10.38 -1.54
CA TYR A 46 2.12 10.38 -1.32
C TYR A 46 1.43 9.40 -2.28
N ALA A 47 0.29 8.86 -1.87
CA ALA A 47 -0.60 8.08 -2.72
C ALA A 47 -1.97 8.76 -2.76
N PHE A 48 -2.37 9.30 -3.91
CA PHE A 48 -3.58 10.11 -4.02
C PHE A 48 -4.09 10.20 -5.46
N ARG A 49 -5.34 10.63 -5.57
CA ARG A 49 -5.97 11.09 -6.81
C ARG A 49 -6.36 12.58 -6.71
N TYR A 50 -6.72 13.03 -5.52
CA TYR A 50 -7.15 14.40 -5.22
C TYR A 50 -6.12 15.08 -4.34
N MET A 51 -5.87 16.36 -4.62
CA MET A 51 -4.99 17.22 -3.81
C MET A 51 -5.68 18.56 -3.58
N GLU A 52 -5.65 19.02 -2.35
CA GLU A 52 -6.11 20.34 -1.95
C GLU A 52 -4.92 21.23 -1.55
N ILE A 53 -4.94 22.46 -2.04
CA ILE A 53 -4.02 23.52 -1.64
C ILE A 53 -4.84 24.65 -1.04
N GLU A 54 -4.67 24.87 0.27
CA GLU A 54 -5.35 25.92 1.02
C GLU A 54 -4.32 26.97 1.45
N ALA A 55 -4.61 28.25 1.18
CA ALA A 55 -3.85 29.38 1.71
C ALA A 55 -4.43 29.77 3.08
N ILE A 56 -3.78 29.31 4.14
CA ILE A 56 -4.27 29.47 5.52
C ILE A 56 -4.21 30.92 5.98
N ASP A 57 -3.07 31.59 5.74
CA ASP A 57 -2.89 33.00 6.11
C ASP A 57 -1.99 33.70 5.10
N THR A 58 -2.45 34.86 4.62
CA THR A 58 -1.70 35.78 3.78
C THR A 58 -2.14 37.20 4.12
N SER A 59 -1.24 38.18 3.99
CA SER A 59 -1.65 39.58 4.21
C SER A 59 -2.69 40.01 3.16
N MET A 60 -3.60 40.92 3.52
CA MET A 60 -4.62 41.48 2.61
C MET A 60 -4.06 42.13 1.33
N LYS A 61 -2.75 42.39 1.26
CA LYS A 61 -2.09 43.06 0.13
C LYS A 61 -1.64 42.11 -0.97
N TRP A 62 -1.61 40.80 -0.70
CA TRP A 62 -1.03 39.81 -1.60
C TRP A 62 -1.99 38.64 -1.81
N GLN A 63 -1.94 38.03 -2.98
CA GLN A 63 -2.68 36.82 -3.30
C GLN A 63 -1.70 35.71 -3.65
N MET A 64 -1.98 34.49 -3.19
CA MET A 64 -1.21 33.32 -3.59
C MET A 64 -1.59 32.92 -5.02
N VAL A 65 -0.59 32.77 -5.88
CA VAL A 65 -0.74 32.20 -7.21
C VAL A 65 0.08 30.91 -7.23
N VAL A 66 -0.55 29.82 -7.65
CA VAL A 66 0.12 28.54 -7.86
C VAL A 66 0.26 28.35 -9.36
N GLU A 67 1.51 28.30 -9.81
CA GLU A 67 1.86 27.99 -11.19
C GLU A 67 2.47 26.59 -11.22
N ASP A 68 2.23 25.85 -12.31
CA ASP A 68 2.97 24.62 -12.63
C ASP A 68 2.99 23.54 -11.53
N VAL A 69 1.92 22.74 -11.47
CA VAL A 69 1.80 21.60 -10.54
C VAL A 69 2.05 20.29 -11.28
N PHE A 70 3.08 19.56 -10.83
CA PHE A 70 3.43 18.25 -11.41
C PHE A 70 3.65 17.20 -10.33
N CYS A 71 3.46 15.93 -10.70
CA CYS A 71 3.70 14.77 -9.84
C CYS A 71 4.58 13.77 -10.58
N THR A 72 5.63 13.28 -9.92
CA THR A 72 6.43 12.16 -10.43
C THR A 72 5.87 10.87 -9.83
N SER A 73 5.23 10.04 -10.66
CA SER A 73 4.78 8.71 -10.21
C SER A 73 5.95 7.73 -10.24
N VAL A 74 5.99 6.82 -9.26
CA VAL A 74 7.10 5.86 -9.07
C VAL A 74 6.55 4.44 -8.94
N SER A 75 7.26 3.49 -9.56
CA SER A 75 7.01 2.05 -9.47
C SER A 75 8.28 1.31 -9.87
N SER A 76 8.40 0.06 -9.46
CA SER A 76 9.46 -0.86 -9.91
C SER A 76 9.19 -1.46 -11.29
N VAL A 77 8.01 -1.23 -11.84
CA VAL A 77 7.57 -1.73 -13.16
C VAL A 77 6.87 -0.63 -13.94
N ARG A 78 6.82 -0.77 -15.26
CA ARG A 78 6.16 0.19 -16.15
C ARG A 78 4.94 -0.44 -16.77
N MET A 79 3.89 0.35 -17.02
CA MET A 79 2.63 -0.16 -17.55
C MET A 79 2.79 -0.64 -18.99
N GLU A 80 3.81 -0.11 -19.68
CA GLU A 80 4.18 -0.46 -21.04
C GLU A 80 4.88 -1.82 -21.13
N ASP A 81 5.29 -2.40 -20.00
CA ASP A 81 5.97 -3.71 -19.95
C ASP A 81 4.98 -4.89 -19.89
N VAL A 82 3.67 -4.63 -19.86
CA VAL A 82 2.60 -5.65 -19.79
C VAL A 82 1.59 -5.48 -20.92
N ASN A 83 1.12 -6.60 -21.46
CA ASN A 83 0.00 -6.60 -22.39
C ASN A 83 -1.31 -6.71 -21.60
N SER A 84 -2.27 -5.83 -21.88
CA SER A 84 -3.61 -5.96 -21.32
C SER A 84 -4.29 -7.24 -21.82
N VAL A 85 -5.26 -7.74 -21.05
CA VAL A 85 -6.07 -8.88 -21.46
C VAL A 85 -6.79 -8.60 -22.78
N GLU A 86 -6.72 -9.54 -23.71
CA GLU A 86 -7.51 -9.50 -24.95
C GLU A 86 -8.86 -10.18 -24.71
N SER A 87 -9.94 -9.40 -24.76
CA SER A 87 -11.31 -9.89 -24.57
C SER A 87 -12.29 -9.01 -25.35
N GLU A 88 -13.37 -9.61 -25.85
CA GLU A 88 -14.50 -8.88 -26.44
C GLU A 88 -15.40 -8.25 -25.36
N ASP A 89 -15.27 -8.67 -24.10
CA ASP A 89 -16.01 -8.12 -22.96
C ASP A 89 -15.30 -6.88 -22.41
N GLU A 90 -15.88 -5.70 -22.65
CA GLU A 90 -15.37 -4.42 -22.16
C GLU A 90 -15.24 -4.36 -20.63
N MET A 91 -16.09 -5.07 -19.88
CA MET A 91 -16.01 -5.11 -18.42
C MET A 91 -14.76 -5.84 -17.96
N ILE A 92 -14.42 -6.96 -18.61
CA ILE A 92 -13.19 -7.71 -18.33
C ILE A 92 -11.96 -6.83 -18.60
N CYS A 93 -11.93 -6.14 -19.75
CA CYS A 93 -10.83 -5.24 -20.10
C CYS A 93 -10.68 -4.07 -19.10
N ARG A 94 -11.79 -3.56 -18.55
CA ARG A 94 -11.78 -2.51 -17.52
C ARG A 94 -11.27 -3.04 -16.18
N LEU A 95 -11.71 -4.24 -15.76
CA LEU A 95 -11.25 -4.87 -14.53
C LEU A 95 -9.76 -5.19 -14.57
N ASP A 96 -9.27 -5.69 -15.70
CA ASP A 96 -7.84 -5.94 -15.92
C ASP A 96 -7.02 -4.66 -15.80
N ARG A 97 -7.43 -3.58 -16.48
CA ARG A 97 -6.75 -2.28 -16.40
C ARG A 97 -6.65 -1.75 -14.97
N VAL A 98 -7.73 -1.85 -14.20
CA VAL A 98 -7.74 -1.45 -12.78
C VAL A 98 -6.81 -2.35 -11.97
N SER A 99 -6.87 -3.67 -12.19
CA SER A 99 -6.04 -4.66 -11.49
C SER A 99 -4.54 -4.44 -11.75
N LEU A 100 -4.15 -4.23 -13.01
CA LEU A 100 -2.78 -3.91 -13.41
C LEU A 100 -2.29 -2.61 -12.76
N ARG A 101 -3.13 -1.57 -12.75
CA ARG A 101 -2.78 -0.28 -12.14
C ARG A 101 -2.61 -0.40 -10.62
N THR A 102 -3.48 -1.17 -9.96
CA THR A 102 -3.38 -1.47 -8.53
C THR A 102 -2.05 -2.18 -8.23
N LEU A 103 -1.76 -3.26 -8.95
CA LEU A 103 -0.51 -4.01 -8.78
C LEU A 103 0.72 -3.13 -9.04
N GLN A 104 0.74 -2.37 -10.14
CA GLN A 104 1.84 -1.44 -10.47
C GLN A 104 2.12 -0.47 -9.32
N ASN A 105 1.08 0.14 -8.74
CA ASN A 105 1.24 1.11 -7.66
C ASN A 105 1.77 0.46 -6.36
N CYS A 106 1.41 -0.79 -6.10
CA CYS A 106 1.91 -1.58 -4.96
C CYS A 106 3.34 -2.15 -5.19
N MET A 107 3.78 -2.30 -6.44
CA MET A 107 5.11 -2.81 -6.79
C MET A 107 6.20 -1.74 -6.66
N GLN A 108 6.83 -1.65 -5.49
CA GLN A 108 7.85 -0.65 -5.15
C GLN A 108 9.21 -1.34 -4.88
N THR A 109 9.96 -0.93 -3.84
CA THR A 109 11.17 -1.67 -3.43
C THR A 109 10.86 -3.07 -2.86
N VAL A 110 9.60 -3.30 -2.53
CA VAL A 110 8.93 -4.56 -2.17
C VAL A 110 7.52 -4.54 -2.77
N PHE A 111 6.80 -5.65 -2.71
CA PHE A 111 5.33 -5.65 -2.89
C PHE A 111 4.68 -5.06 -1.64
N GLU A 112 4.26 -3.79 -1.71
CA GLU A 112 3.52 -3.12 -0.64
C GLU A 112 2.07 -3.60 -0.64
N ASP A 113 1.45 -3.73 0.52
CA ASP A 113 0.01 -3.97 0.68
C ASP A 113 -0.83 -2.81 0.13
N GLY A 114 -0.44 -1.58 0.47
CA GLY A 114 -1.06 -0.36 -0.02
C GLY A 114 -0.09 0.83 -0.02
N PRO A 115 -0.09 1.67 -1.09
CA PRO A 115 0.89 2.73 -1.26
C PRO A 115 0.65 3.94 -0.33
N LYS A 116 -0.58 4.15 0.13
CA LYS A 116 -0.91 5.13 1.19
C LYS A 116 -0.52 4.58 2.55
N ARG A 117 -1.07 3.41 2.88
CA ARG A 117 -0.94 2.65 4.12
C ARG A 117 -1.11 1.15 3.79
N ASP A 118 -0.37 0.23 4.41
CA ASP A 118 0.69 0.42 5.40
C ASP A 118 2.09 0.64 4.78
N ARG A 119 2.21 0.62 3.44
CA ARG A 119 3.47 0.67 2.70
C ARG A 119 4.42 -0.47 3.08
N ARG A 120 3.87 -1.64 3.38
CA ARG A 120 4.60 -2.76 3.98
C ARG A 120 4.46 -4.05 3.20
N LEU A 121 5.45 -4.91 3.37
CA LEU A 121 5.44 -6.26 2.83
C LEU A 121 4.75 -7.21 3.81
N TRP A 122 3.55 -7.66 3.46
CA TRP A 122 2.81 -8.71 4.16
C TRP A 122 2.83 -10.00 3.34
N LEU A 123 2.92 -11.16 3.99
CA LEU A 123 3.12 -12.42 3.28
C LEU A 123 1.86 -12.89 2.53
N GLY A 124 0.68 -12.71 3.14
CA GLY A 124 -0.60 -13.03 2.49
C GLY A 124 -0.77 -12.25 1.19
N ASP A 125 -0.54 -10.94 1.26
CA ASP A 125 -0.53 -10.01 0.14
C ASP A 125 0.53 -10.38 -0.89
N LEU A 126 1.77 -10.68 -0.46
CA LEU A 126 2.85 -11.11 -1.35
C LEU A 126 2.43 -12.33 -2.17
N ARG A 127 1.76 -13.32 -1.57
CA ARG A 127 1.31 -14.52 -2.30
C ARG A 127 0.39 -14.14 -3.46
N LEU A 128 -0.61 -13.29 -3.22
CA LEU A 128 -1.57 -12.89 -4.25
C LEU A 128 -0.93 -11.98 -5.30
N GLN A 129 -0.13 -10.99 -4.86
CA GLN A 129 0.58 -10.08 -5.75
C GLN A 129 1.60 -10.81 -6.63
N ALA A 130 2.28 -11.84 -6.10
CA ALA A 130 3.21 -12.66 -6.87
C ALA A 130 2.50 -13.45 -7.98
N LEU A 131 1.33 -14.05 -7.68
CA LEU A 131 0.52 -14.74 -8.69
C LEU A 131 0.10 -13.81 -9.83
N ALA A 132 -0.42 -12.62 -9.49
CA ALA A 132 -0.75 -11.63 -10.51
C ALA A 132 0.48 -11.18 -11.30
N ASN A 133 1.61 -10.93 -10.63
CA ASN A 133 2.87 -10.56 -11.28
C ASN A 133 3.40 -11.66 -12.22
N TYR A 134 3.18 -12.94 -11.93
CA TYR A 134 3.60 -14.04 -12.81
C TYR A 134 2.89 -14.04 -14.15
N GLU A 135 1.70 -13.44 -14.25
CA GLU A 135 0.90 -13.37 -15.47
C GLU A 135 0.94 -11.98 -16.13
N THR A 136 1.68 -11.03 -15.54
CA THR A 136 1.62 -9.61 -15.95
C THR A 136 3.01 -8.99 -16.12
N PHE A 137 3.57 -8.39 -15.07
CA PHE A 137 4.84 -7.65 -15.15
C PHE A 137 6.08 -8.55 -15.12
N HIS A 138 5.94 -9.81 -14.74
CA HIS A 138 7.00 -10.82 -14.66
C HIS A 138 8.27 -10.36 -13.92
N ASN A 139 8.16 -9.49 -12.90
CA ASN A 139 9.31 -9.03 -12.12
C ASN A 139 9.77 -10.08 -11.10
N MET A 140 10.45 -11.12 -11.58
CA MET A 140 10.87 -12.27 -10.76
C MET A 140 11.93 -11.88 -9.72
N LYS A 141 12.70 -10.83 -10.00
CA LYS A 141 13.72 -10.31 -9.07
C LYS A 141 13.06 -9.73 -7.82
N LEU A 142 11.95 -9.01 -7.95
CA LEU A 142 11.21 -8.45 -6.82
C LEU A 142 10.60 -9.56 -5.96
N VAL A 143 10.01 -10.59 -6.58
CA VAL A 143 9.46 -11.75 -5.85
C VAL A 143 10.56 -12.45 -5.05
N LYS A 144 11.69 -12.77 -5.70
CA LYS A 144 12.85 -13.37 -5.04
C LYS A 144 13.34 -12.50 -3.88
N ARG A 145 13.47 -11.18 -4.07
CA ARG A 145 13.87 -10.25 -3.01
C ARG A 145 12.94 -10.35 -1.80
N CYS A 146 11.63 -10.31 -2.00
CA CYS A 146 10.65 -10.40 -0.91
C CYS A 146 10.74 -11.74 -0.16
N LEU A 147 10.90 -12.86 -0.87
CA LEU A 147 11.12 -14.17 -0.24
C LEU A 147 12.40 -14.20 0.62
N TYR A 148 13.49 -13.60 0.14
CA TYR A 148 14.73 -13.51 0.92
C TYR A 148 14.61 -12.59 2.14
N LEU A 149 13.83 -11.51 2.06
CA LEU A 149 13.57 -10.63 3.21
C LEU A 149 12.86 -11.40 4.34
N PHE A 150 11.84 -12.17 3.99
CA PHE A 150 11.14 -13.04 4.94
C PHE A 150 12.07 -14.13 5.51
N ALA A 151 12.82 -14.82 4.66
CA ALA A 151 13.74 -15.86 5.09
C ALA A 151 14.90 -15.33 5.95
N GLY A 152 15.32 -14.09 5.74
CA GLY A 152 16.42 -13.45 6.47
C GLY A 152 16.04 -12.92 7.85
N GLN A 153 14.75 -12.83 8.18
CA GLN A 153 14.24 -12.33 9.47
C GLN A 153 13.24 -13.31 10.08
N THR A 154 13.78 -14.40 10.63
CA THR A 154 13.02 -15.36 11.43
C THR A 154 13.06 -15.02 12.91
N LYS A 155 12.03 -15.40 13.64
CA LYS A 155 12.07 -15.52 15.11
C LYS A 155 13.11 -16.56 15.54
N ASP A 156 13.47 -16.55 16.82
CA ASP A 156 14.45 -17.48 17.41
C ASP A 156 14.06 -18.97 17.21
N ASN A 157 12.75 -19.26 17.14
CA ASN A 157 12.22 -20.59 16.85
C ASN A 157 12.17 -20.95 15.35
N GLY A 158 12.73 -20.10 14.47
CA GLY A 158 12.75 -20.28 13.02
C GLY A 158 11.44 -19.95 12.30
N GLN A 159 10.43 -19.40 12.99
CA GLN A 159 9.22 -18.90 12.33
C GLN A 159 9.53 -17.62 11.57
N VAL A 160 9.11 -17.55 10.32
CA VAL A 160 9.07 -16.28 9.59
C VAL A 160 7.86 -15.47 10.07
N SER A 161 8.06 -14.17 10.22
CA SER A 161 6.98 -13.22 10.51
C SER A 161 5.89 -13.34 9.43
N ALA A 162 4.67 -13.69 9.86
CA ALA A 162 3.50 -13.90 9.01
C ALA A 162 3.54 -15.08 8.00
N CYS A 163 4.48 -16.05 8.14
CA CYS A 163 4.51 -17.45 7.61
C CYS A 163 5.79 -17.88 6.86
N ALA A 164 6.30 -19.09 7.17
CA ALA A 164 7.21 -19.88 6.30
C ALA A 164 7.32 -21.33 6.77
N TYR A 165 7.91 -22.18 5.92
CA TYR A 165 8.06 -23.65 5.96
C TYR A 165 8.16 -24.33 7.34
N ARG A 166 8.91 -23.77 8.31
CA ARG A 166 9.01 -24.33 9.68
C ARG A 166 7.71 -24.21 10.48
N GLN A 167 6.76 -23.41 10.01
CA GLN A 167 5.40 -23.41 10.52
C GLN A 167 4.67 -24.73 10.26
N MET A 168 5.00 -25.58 9.29
CA MET A 168 4.30 -26.87 9.22
C MET A 168 4.69 -27.78 10.40
N GLU A 169 5.96 -27.74 10.82
CA GLU A 169 6.42 -28.43 12.03
C GLU A 169 5.82 -27.82 13.29
N ILE A 170 5.75 -26.49 13.38
CA ILE A 170 5.20 -25.79 14.55
C ILE A 170 3.66 -25.83 14.57
N ALA A 171 3.00 -25.74 13.42
CA ALA A 171 1.56 -25.90 13.29
C ALA A 171 1.15 -27.32 13.63
N LYS A 172 1.98 -28.34 13.39
CA LYS A 172 1.72 -29.71 13.84
C LYS A 172 1.47 -29.79 15.35
N GLU A 173 2.16 -28.97 16.16
CA GLU A 173 1.92 -28.87 17.60
C GLU A 173 0.50 -28.36 17.93
N GLN A 174 -0.11 -27.66 16.98
CA GLN A 174 -1.46 -27.11 17.07
C GLN A 174 -2.54 -28.07 16.56
N PHE A 175 -2.20 -29.30 16.16
CA PHE A 175 -3.19 -30.34 15.85
C PHE A 175 -3.36 -31.33 17.02
N ASP A 176 -4.56 -31.89 17.14
CA ASP A 176 -4.88 -32.97 18.08
C ASP A 176 -4.55 -34.35 17.50
N GLU A 177 -4.82 -35.39 18.29
CA GLU A 177 -4.59 -36.79 17.92
C GLU A 177 -5.41 -37.24 16.70
N ASN A 178 -6.51 -36.54 16.38
CA ASN A 178 -7.34 -36.77 15.22
C ASN A 178 -6.88 -35.97 14.00
N GLY A 179 -5.80 -35.18 14.12
CA GLY A 179 -5.33 -34.30 13.06
C GLY A 179 -6.24 -33.09 12.84
N LEU A 180 -7.01 -32.69 13.85
CA LEU A 180 -7.82 -31.46 13.83
C LEU A 180 -7.08 -30.34 14.55
N MET A 181 -7.19 -29.13 14.01
CA MET A 181 -6.55 -27.96 14.59
C MET A 181 -7.22 -27.61 15.92
N LYS A 182 -6.43 -27.48 16.98
CA LYS A 182 -6.89 -27.15 18.33
C LYS A 182 -7.24 -25.67 18.39
N ASN A 183 -8.48 -25.37 18.76
CA ASN A 183 -8.87 -24.02 19.15
C ASN A 183 -8.40 -23.76 20.60
N GLY A 184 -7.59 -22.72 20.83
CA GLY A 184 -7.08 -22.41 22.17
C GLY A 184 -6.17 -21.18 22.24
N ASP A 185 -5.86 -20.76 23.48
CA ASP A 185 -5.04 -19.59 23.77
C ASP A 185 -3.64 -19.69 23.13
N GLY A 186 -3.26 -18.64 22.39
CA GLY A 186 -1.98 -18.56 21.68
C GLY A 186 -2.03 -18.99 20.21
N PHE A 187 -3.12 -19.60 19.75
CA PHE A 187 -3.38 -19.81 18.33
C PHE A 187 -4.13 -18.61 17.74
N TRP A 188 -3.54 -17.99 16.72
CA TRP A 188 -4.20 -16.97 15.91
C TRP A 188 -3.87 -17.22 14.43
N GLY A 189 -4.88 -17.08 13.57
CA GLY A 189 -4.75 -17.18 12.14
C GLY A 189 -5.58 -16.08 11.49
N PHE A 190 -4.95 -15.27 10.64
CA PHE A 190 -5.68 -14.30 9.83
C PHE A 190 -6.31 -15.02 8.64
N ILE A 191 -7.62 -14.81 8.46
CA ILE A 191 -8.38 -15.30 7.31
C ILE A 191 -8.99 -14.13 6.56
N ASP A 192 -9.72 -13.28 7.29
CA ASP A 192 -10.41 -12.11 6.74
C ASP A 192 -10.68 -11.08 7.84
N TRP A 193 -10.93 -9.83 7.46
CA TRP A 193 -11.41 -8.76 8.33
C TRP A 193 -12.94 -8.76 8.39
N THR A 194 -13.52 -9.74 9.09
CA THR A 194 -14.99 -9.91 9.15
C THR A 194 -15.74 -8.82 9.89
N GLU A 195 -15.06 -8.09 10.79
CA GLU A 195 -15.64 -7.00 11.58
C GLU A 195 -15.32 -5.61 10.99
N GLY A 196 -14.68 -5.55 9.82
CA GLY A 196 -14.15 -4.32 9.24
C GLY A 196 -12.78 -3.92 9.78
N LEU A 197 -12.23 -2.82 9.24
CA LEU A 197 -10.97 -2.19 9.65
C LEU A 197 -11.21 -0.91 10.44
#